data_AF-A0A8J6YKX1-F1
#
_entry.id   AF-A0A8J6YKX1-F1
#
_cell.length_a   1.000
_cell.length_b   1.000
_cell.length_c   1.000
_cell.angle_alpha   90.00
_cell.angle_beta   90.00
_cell.angle_gamma   90.00
#
_symmetry.space_group_name_H-M   'P 1'
#
loop_
_entity.id
_entity.type
_entity.pdbx_description
1 polymer ?
#
loop_
_entity_poly.entity_id
_entity_poly.type
_entity_poly.pdbx_seq_one_letter_code
_entity_poly.pdbx_strand_id
1 'polypeptide(L)'
;MSANKTRCVRVLVRGRVQGVGYRAWTNRVATGLGLRGWVRNRLDGSVEALFCGLAGAVELMLENCESGPVLAGVDGVHIAEENAPVPEETGFHVLQTK
;
A
#
# COMPACT_ATOMS: atom_id res chain seq x y z
N MET A 1 -17.60 10.16 18.05
CA MET A 1 -17.19 8.76 18.20
C MET A 1 -17.20 8.13 16.82
N SER A 2 -16.09 8.18 16.09
CA SER A 2 -16.00 7.44 14.82
C SER A 2 -15.50 6.04 15.15
N ALA A 3 -16.31 5.03 14.82
CA ALA A 3 -16.09 3.65 15.19
C ALA A 3 -14.71 3.18 14.72
N ASN A 4 -14.08 2.33 15.54
CA ASN A 4 -12.79 1.68 15.31
C ASN A 4 -12.89 0.64 14.17
N LYS A 5 -13.33 1.07 12.99
CA LYS A 5 -13.67 0.20 11.86
C LYS A 5 -12.39 -0.19 11.15
N THR A 6 -12.17 -1.49 11.00
CA THR A 6 -11.09 -2.01 10.17
C THR A 6 -11.56 -2.17 8.73
N ARG A 7 -10.62 -2.03 7.79
CA ARG A 7 -10.84 -2.25 6.36
C ARG A 7 -9.58 -2.76 5.67
N CYS A 8 -9.77 -3.32 4.50
CA CYS A 8 -8.73 -3.87 3.64
C CYS A 8 -8.90 -3.35 2.22
N VAL A 9 -7.88 -2.74 1.66
CA VAL A 9 -7.92 -2.10 0.33
C VAL A 9 -6.74 -2.57 -0.51
N ARG A 10 -7.03 -3.02 -1.73
CA ARG A 10 -6.01 -3.32 -2.73
C ARG A 10 -5.88 -2.14 -3.69
N VAL A 11 -4.65 -1.68 -3.90
CA VAL A 11 -4.36 -0.53 -4.75
C VAL A 11 -3.32 -0.84 -5.81
N LEU A 12 -3.39 -0.07 -6.90
CA LEU A 12 -2.38 0.01 -7.95
C LEU A 12 -1.84 1.44 -7.99
N VAL A 13 -0.53 1.59 -7.83
CA VAL A 13 0.17 2.88 -7.94
C VAL A 13 0.92 2.90 -9.26
N ARG A 14 0.77 3.99 -10.03
CA ARG A 14 1.40 4.19 -11.34
C ARG A 14 2.32 5.42 -11.34
N GLY A 15 3.22 5.44 -12.31
CA GLY A 15 4.23 6.49 -12.51
C GLY A 15 5.66 5.95 -12.38
N ARG A 16 6.60 6.82 -12.02
CA ARG A 16 7.98 6.43 -11.68
C ARG A 16 8.01 5.83 -10.27
N VAL A 17 7.57 4.57 -10.16
CA VAL A 17 7.39 3.86 -8.88
C VAL A 17 8.24 2.59 -8.74
N GLN A 18 8.97 2.19 -9.78
CA GLN A 18 9.94 1.10 -9.72
C GLN A 18 11.38 1.63 -9.80
N GLY A 19 12.35 0.90 -9.22
CA GLY A 19 13.74 1.35 -9.14
C GLY A 19 14.00 2.51 -8.16
N VAL A 20 12.97 3.00 -7.48
CA VAL A 20 13.02 4.18 -6.57
C VAL A 20 12.87 3.83 -5.08
N GLY A 21 12.95 2.54 -4.74
CA GLY A 21 12.79 2.07 -3.36
C GLY A 21 11.35 2.04 -2.84
N TYR A 22 10.34 2.15 -3.72
CA TYR A 22 8.93 2.24 -3.34
C TYR A 22 8.48 1.10 -2.42
N ARG A 23 8.75 -0.17 -2.77
CA ARG A 23 8.40 -1.33 -1.92
C ARG A 23 8.96 -1.25 -0.50
N ALA A 24 10.22 -0.89 -0.35
CA ALA A 24 10.87 -0.77 0.96
C ALA A 24 10.30 0.40 1.76
N TRP A 25 10.01 1.52 1.09
CA TRP A 25 9.33 2.67 1.68
C TRP A 25 7.91 2.29 2.15
N THR A 26 7.12 1.65 1.31
CA THR A 26 5.75 1.21 1.62
C THR A 26 5.75 0.28 2.83
N ASN A 27 6.64 -0.71 2.87
CA ASN A 27 6.74 -1.64 3.99
C ASN A 27 7.00 -0.90 5.32
N ARG A 28 7.95 0.03 5.33
CA ARG A 28 8.29 0.82 6.52
C ARG A 28 7.13 1.70 7.00
N VAL A 29 6.49 2.44 6.09
CA VAL A 29 5.38 3.33 6.44
C VAL A 29 4.17 2.53 6.91
N ALA A 30 3.78 1.48 6.18
CA ALA A 30 2.64 0.64 6.56
C ALA A 30 2.86 -0.05 7.91
N THR A 31 4.06 -0.56 8.17
CA THR A 31 4.42 -1.13 9.48
C THR A 31 4.33 -0.09 10.59
N GLY A 32 4.83 1.14 10.37
CA GLY A 32 4.74 2.24 11.34
C GLY A 32 3.31 2.67 11.66
N LEU A 33 2.39 2.51 10.70
CA LEU A 33 0.96 2.76 10.87
C LEU A 33 0.19 1.57 11.49
N GLY A 34 0.88 0.47 11.81
CA GLY A 34 0.25 -0.75 12.34
C GLY A 34 -0.61 -1.50 11.33
N LEU A 35 -0.36 -1.31 10.03
CA LEU A 35 -1.10 -1.99 8.96
C LEU A 35 -0.53 -3.39 8.69
N ARG A 36 -1.42 -4.27 8.26
CA ARG A 36 -1.09 -5.60 7.70
C ARG A 36 -1.27 -5.60 6.20
N GLY A 37 -0.60 -6.54 5.52
CA GLY A 37 -0.75 -6.77 4.09
C GLY A 37 0.58 -6.89 3.39
N TRP A 38 0.66 -6.37 2.17
CA TRP A 38 1.83 -6.59 1.33
C TRP A 38 2.00 -5.53 0.25
N VAL A 39 3.19 -5.49 -0.34
CA VAL A 39 3.51 -4.67 -1.52
C VAL A 39 4.37 -5.46 -2.52
N ARG A 40 4.12 -5.29 -3.81
CA ARG A 40 4.92 -5.89 -4.89
C ARG A 40 5.03 -5.00 -6.12
N ASN A 41 6.08 -5.22 -6.90
CA ASN A 41 6.18 -4.66 -8.23
C ASN A 41 5.35 -5.50 -9.20
N ARG A 42 4.78 -4.83 -10.19
CA ARG A 42 4.08 -5.46 -11.29
C ARG A 42 4.93 -5.45 -12.57
N LEU A 43 4.78 -6.45 -13.43
CA LEU A 43 5.51 -6.49 -14.71
C LEU A 43 5.12 -5.36 -15.67
N ASP A 44 3.94 -4.76 -15.50
CA ASP A 44 3.47 -3.61 -16.27
C ASP A 44 4.06 -2.26 -15.81
N GLY A 45 5.00 -2.29 -14.86
CA GLY A 45 5.64 -1.10 -14.31
C GLY A 45 4.93 -0.49 -13.09
N SER A 46 3.74 -0.97 -12.72
CA SER A 46 3.03 -0.47 -11.53
C SER A 46 3.58 -1.06 -10.22
N VAL A 47 3.19 -0.47 -9.09
CA VAL A 47 3.25 -1.12 -7.78
C VAL A 47 1.84 -1.55 -7.38
N GLU A 48 1.70 -2.73 -6.80
CA GLU A 48 0.45 -3.21 -6.22
C GLU A 48 0.64 -3.43 -4.71
N ALA A 49 -0.34 -3.03 -3.91
CA ALA A 49 -0.31 -3.21 -2.46
C ALA A 49 -1.68 -3.58 -1.91
N LEU A 50 -1.68 -4.30 -0.78
CA LEU A 50 -2.83 -4.55 0.07
C LEU A 50 -2.59 -3.89 1.43
N PHE A 51 -3.49 -3.02 1.85
CA PHE A 51 -3.44 -2.35 3.16
C PHE A 51 -4.65 -2.75 4.00
N CYS A 52 -4.39 -3.34 5.16
CA CYS A 52 -5.41 -3.84 6.08
C CYS A 52 -5.18 -3.33 7.50
N GLY A 53 -6.16 -2.64 8.08
CA GLY A 53 -6.05 -2.11 9.44
C GLY A 53 -7.19 -1.16 9.76
N LEU A 54 -6.99 -0.28 10.74
CA LEU A 54 -7.95 0.78 11.07
C LEU A 54 -8.18 1.68 9.85
N ALA A 55 -9.43 2.08 9.61
CA ALA A 55 -9.81 2.88 8.45
C ALA A 55 -8.97 4.15 8.31
N GLY A 56 -8.77 4.91 9.39
CA GLY A 56 -7.94 6.12 9.37
C GLY A 56 -6.46 5.84 9.07
N ALA A 57 -5.92 4.70 9.50
CA ALA A 57 -4.54 4.31 9.18
C ALA A 57 -4.41 3.90 7.70
N VAL A 58 -5.43 3.24 7.15
CA VAL A 58 -5.48 2.90 5.72
C VAL A 58 -5.61 4.18 4.89
N GLU A 59 -6.48 5.11 5.26
CA GLU A 59 -6.64 6.41 4.58
C GLU A 59 -5.33 7.20 4.57
N LEU A 60 -4.66 7.34 5.73
CA LEU A 60 -3.36 7.98 5.80
C LEU A 60 -2.30 7.28 4.92
N MET A 61 -2.33 5.95 4.84
CA MET A 61 -1.42 5.21 3.96
C MET A 61 -1.69 5.47 2.47
N LEU A 62 -2.96 5.63 2.08
CA LEU A 62 -3.34 5.99 0.71
C LEU A 62 -2.85 7.39 0.36
N GLU A 63 -3.01 8.37 1.25
CA GLU A 63 -2.48 9.73 1.08
C GLU A 63 -0.96 9.72 0.92
N ASN A 64 -0.25 8.95 1.76
CA ASN A 64 1.21 8.80 1.63
C ASN A 64 1.60 8.21 0.27
N CYS A 65 0.80 7.29 -0.29
CA CYS A 65 1.08 6.68 -1.59
C CYS A 65 1.03 7.69 -2.75
N GLU A 66 0.32 8.81 -2.62
CA GLU A 66 0.32 9.88 -3.64
C GLU A 66 1.67 10.61 -3.73
N SER A 67 2.48 10.56 -2.67
CA SER A 67 3.83 11.15 -2.65
C SER A 67 4.92 10.10 -2.88
N GLY A 68 4.84 8.97 -2.18
CA GLY A 68 5.86 7.92 -2.23
C GLY A 68 7.22 8.32 -1.63
N PRO A 69 8.29 7.55 -1.88
CA PRO A 69 9.66 7.94 -1.49
C PRO A 69 10.19 9.11 -2.32
N VAL A 70 11.26 9.78 -1.85
CA VAL A 70 11.86 10.99 -2.46
C VAL A 70 12.10 10.90 -3.97
N LEU A 71 12.49 9.73 -4.48
CA LEU A 71 12.80 9.54 -5.91
C LEU A 71 11.57 9.14 -6.75
N ALA A 72 10.42 8.88 -6.13
CA ALA A 72 9.20 8.52 -6.84
C ALA A 72 8.63 9.72 -7.60
N GLY A 73 7.85 9.43 -8.62
CA GLY A 73 6.91 10.36 -9.23
C GLY A 73 5.63 9.60 -9.45
N VAL A 74 4.61 9.87 -8.65
CA VAL A 74 3.34 9.14 -8.67
C VAL A 74 2.37 9.88 -9.58
N ASP A 75 1.85 9.17 -10.59
CA ASP A 75 0.84 9.70 -11.51
C ASP A 75 -0.58 9.46 -10.99
N GLY A 76 -0.74 8.49 -10.08
CA GLY A 76 -1.97 8.26 -9.34
C GLY A 76 -2.02 6.94 -8.59
N VAL A 77 -2.88 6.91 -7.57
CA VAL A 77 -3.23 5.73 -6.79
C VAL A 77 -4.66 5.29 -7.13
N HIS A 78 -4.81 4.08 -7.68
CA HIS A 78 -6.12 3.52 -8.00
C HIS A 78 -6.50 2.42 -6.99
N ILE A 79 -7.65 2.57 -6.34
CA ILE A 79 -8.27 1.48 -5.57
C ILE A 79 -8.80 0.41 -6.52
N ALA A 80 -8.12 -0.73 -6.58
CA ALA A 80 -8.53 -1.89 -7.36
C ALA A 80 -9.61 -2.71 -6.65
N GLU A 81 -9.69 -2.64 -5.31
CA GLU A 81 -10.65 -3.37 -4.50
C GLU A 81 -10.85 -2.70 -3.12
N GLU A 82 -12.08 -2.23 -2.86
CA GLU A 82 -12.44 -1.44 -1.66
C GLU A 82 -12.57 -2.27 -0.37
N ASN A 83 -12.91 -3.56 -0.51
CA ASN A 83 -13.18 -4.52 0.57
C ASN A 83 -12.42 -5.84 0.34
N ALA A 84 -11.11 -5.73 0.15
CA ALA A 84 -10.26 -6.89 -0.11
C ALA A 84 -10.28 -7.88 1.07
N PRO A 85 -10.03 -9.18 0.85
CA PRO A 85 -9.89 -10.15 1.92
C PRO A 85 -8.79 -9.75 2.91
N VAL A 86 -9.02 -10.03 4.19
CA VAL A 86 -8.01 -9.86 5.24
C VAL A 86 -6.89 -10.87 4.98
N PRO A 87 -5.60 -10.45 4.96
CA PRO A 87 -4.50 -11.38 4.80
C PRO A 87 -4.43 -12.34 5.99
N GLU A 88 -4.15 -13.61 5.69
CA GLU A 88 -3.94 -14.66 6.69
C GLU A 88 -2.69 -14.37 7.53
N GLU A 89 -1.63 -13.86 6.88
CA GLU A 89 -0.39 -13.50 7.54
C GLU A 89 -0.52 -12.23 8.39
N THR A 90 0.25 -12.21 9.49
CA THR A 90 0.42 -11.02 10.32
C THR A 90 1.57 -10.15 9.80
N GLY A 91 1.53 -8.85 10.11
CA GLY A 91 2.54 -7.90 9.66
C GLY A 91 2.38 -7.45 8.19
N PHE A 92 3.42 -6.79 7.69
CA PHE A 92 3.45 -6.22 6.35
C PHE A 92 4.65 -6.75 5.56
N HIS A 93 4.43 -7.28 4.36
CA HIS A 93 5.43 -8.07 3.62
C HIS A 93 5.78 -7.48 2.25
N VAL A 94 7.04 -7.63 1.84
CA VAL A 94 7.47 -7.31 0.48
C VAL A 94 7.48 -8.60 -0.33
N LEU A 95 6.61 -8.69 -1.34
CA LEU A 95 6.52 -9.87 -2.18
C LEU A 95 7.41 -9.75 -3.42
N GLN A 96 7.65 -10.91 -4.05
CA GLN A 96 8.29 -11.02 -5.34
C GLN A 96 7.49 -10.27 -6.43
N THR A 97 8.20 -9.80 -7.46
CA THR A 97 7.60 -9.15 -8.63
C THR A 97 6.67 -10.14 -9.34
N LYS A 98 5.49 -9.67 -9.80
CA LYS A 98 4.53 -10.50 -10.54
C LYS A 98 3.90 -9.75 -11.70
#